data_AF-A0A948HE84-F1
#
_entry.id   AF-A0A948HE84-F1
#
_cell.length_a   1.000
_cell.length_b   1.000
_cell.length_c   1.000
_cell.angle_alpha   90.00
_cell.angle_beta   90.00
_cell.angle_gamma   90.00
#
_symmetry.space_group_name_H-M   'P 1'
#
loop_
_entity.id
_entity.type
_entity.pdbx_description
1 polymer ?
#
loop_
_entity_poly.entity_id
_entity_poly.type
_entity_poly.pdbx_seq_one_letter_code
_entity_poly.pdbx_strand_id
1 'polypeptide(L)' 'MEHIRRSVAKALSWRLFGFATTVFLVYFYSRDIKQALAVGVGLDGLKIVLYFVHERIWNRVGFGRRKPPEYQI' A
#
# COMPACT_ATOMS: atom_id res chain seq x y z
N MET A 1 -12.12 20.91 -11.30
CA MET A 1 -12.33 19.56 -10.73
C MET A 1 -11.34 18.62 -11.40
N GLU A 2 -10.29 18.21 -10.70
CA GLU A 2 -9.45 17.13 -11.24
C GLU A 2 -10.30 15.86 -11.32
N HIS A 3 -10.52 15.39 -12.54
CA HIS A 3 -11.40 14.26 -12.79
C HIS A 3 -10.86 13.03 -12.05
N ILE A 4 -11.69 12.43 -11.19
CA ILE A 4 -11.43 11.17 -10.46
C ILE A 4 -10.78 10.12 -11.37
N ARG A 5 -11.14 10.10 -12.65
CA ARG A 5 -10.56 9.25 -13.70
C ARG A 5 -9.04 9.38 -13.86
N ARG A 6 -8.47 10.60 -13.80
CA ARG A 6 -7.01 10.82 -13.91
C ARG A 6 -6.27 10.31 -12.67
N SER A 7 -6.82 10.53 -11.48
CA SER A 7 -6.23 10.05 -10.23
C SER A 7 -6.26 8.51 -10.13
N VAL A 8 -7.36 7.88 -10.57
CA VAL A 8 -7.47 6.42 -10.64
C VAL A 8 -6.49 5.84 -11.66
N ALA A 9 -6.38 6.43 -12.86
CA ALA A 9 -5.42 5.99 -13.87
C ALA A 9 -3.97 6.09 -13.35
N LYS A 10 -3.62 7.21 -12.69
CA LYS A 10 -2.29 7.40 -12.10
C LYS A 10 -2.00 6.37 -10.99
N ALA A 11 -2.98 6.09 -10.14
CA ALA A 11 -2.85 5.10 -9.07
C ALA A 11 -2.69 3.67 -9.62
N LEU A 12 -3.43 3.32 -10.68
CA LEU A 12 -3.28 2.05 -11.39
C LEU A 12 -1.91 1.93 -12.06
N SER A 13 -1.45 2.97 -12.76
CA SER A 13 -0.12 2.99 -13.37
C SER A 13 0.97 2.78 -12.32
N TRP A 14 0.86 3.45 -11.17
CA TRP A 14 1.83 3.28 -10.08
C TRP A 14 1.82 1.86 -9.50
N ARG A 15 0.63 1.26 -9.32
CA ARG A 15 0.50 -0.12 -8.85
C ARG A 15 1.08 -1.13 -9.83
N LEU A 16 0.77 -0.99 -11.12
CA LEU A 16 1.32 -1.85 -12.17
C LEU A 16 2.85 -1.73 -12.24
N PHE A 17 3.40 -0.53 -12.10
CA PHE A 17 4.83 -0.31 -12.13
C PHE A 17 5.55 -0.99 -10.94
N GLY A 18 4.99 -0.86 -9.73
CA GLY A 18 5.51 -1.51 -8.54
C GLY A 18 5.45 -3.05 -8.61
N PHE A 19 4.33 -3.59 -9.09
CA PHE A 19 4.17 -5.02 -9.32
C PHE A 19 5.16 -5.53 -10.38
N ALA A 20 5.24 -4.85 -11.53
CA ALA A 20 6.12 -5.22 -12.62
C ALA A 20 7.60 -5.20 -12.21
N THR A 21 8.03 -4.20 -11.45
CA THR A 21 9.42 -4.10 -10.97
C THR A 21 9.77 -5.26 -10.04
N THR A 22 8.84 -5.64 -9.16
CA THR A 22 9.02 -6.74 -8.21
C THR A 22 9.10 -8.08 -8.95
N VAL A 23 8.15 -8.35 -9.84
CA VAL A 23 8.16 -9.55 -10.68
C VAL A 23 9.43 -9.61 -11.52
N PHE A 24 9.86 -8.49 -12.10
CA PHE A 24 11.08 -8.42 -12.90
C PHE A 24 12.33 -8.75 -12.08
N LEU A 25 12.49 -8.16 -10.89
CA LEU A 25 13.62 -8.43 -9.99
C LEU A 25 13.68 -9.90 -9.56
N VAL A 26 12.54 -10.46 -9.15
CA VAL A 26 12.47 -11.85 -8.71
C VAL A 26 12.71 -12.80 -9.88
N TYR A 27 12.13 -12.52 -11.05
CA TYR A 27 12.37 -13.30 -12.26
C TYR A 27 13.84 -13.24 -12.69
N PHE A 28 14.48 -12.08 -12.61
CA PHE A 28 15.90 -11.93 -12.95
C PHE A 28 16.80 -12.81 -12.08
N TYR A 29 16.48 -12.93 -10.79
CA TYR A 29 17.24 -13.75 -9.86
C TYR A 29 16.88 -15.25 -9.93
N SER A 30 15.60 -15.59 -9.88
CA SER A 30 15.12 -16.98 -9.83
C SER A 30 15.05 -17.66 -11.19
N ARG A 31 14.95 -16.89 -12.29
CA ARG A 31 14.61 -17.37 -13.66
C ARG A 31 13.32 -18.20 -13.75
N ASP A 32 12.49 -18.17 -12.71
CA ASP A 32 11.21 -18.87 -12.63
C ASP A 32 10.07 -17.86 -12.55
N ILE A 33 9.18 -17.91 -13.55
CA ILE A 33 8.04 -17.00 -13.68
C ILE A 33 6.96 -17.25 -12.61
N LYS A 34 6.79 -18.51 -12.16
CA LYS A 34 5.80 -18.87 -11.14
C LYS A 34 6.21 -18.31 -9.78
N GLN A 35 7.50 -18.42 -9.43
CA GLN A 35 8.04 -17.81 -8.21
C GLN A 35 7.94 -16.29 -8.27
N ALA A 36 8.29 -15.68 -9.39
CA ALA A 36 8.21 -14.22 -9.55
C ALA A 36 6.79 -13.68 -9.36
N LEU A 37 5.79 -14.33 -9.94
CA LEU A 37 4.38 -13.96 -9.77
C LEU A 37 3.90 -14.19 -8.34
N ALA A 38 4.25 -15.34 -7.73
CA ALA A 38 3.87 -15.64 -6.34
C ALA A 38 4.43 -14.60 -5.36
N VAL A 39 5.69 -14.20 -5.53
CA VAL A 39 6.33 -13.19 -4.69
C VAL A 39 5.75 -11.80 -4.96
N GLY A 40 5.50 -11.43 -6.22
CA GLY A 40 4.87 -10.15 -6.57
C GLY A 40 3.50 -9.98 -5.91
N VAL A 41 2.62 -10.98 -6.02
CA VAL A 41 1.29 -10.96 -5.39
C VAL A 41 1.41 -11.01 -3.86
N GLY A 42 2.32 -11.83 -3.33
CA GLY A 42 2.57 -11.94 -1.89
C GLY A 42 3.02 -10.62 -1.28
N LEU A 43 3.92 -9.88 -1.94
CA LEU A 43 4.41 -8.59 -1.45
C LEU A 43 3.36 -7.49 -1.54
N ASP A 44 2.58 -7.41 -2.62
CA ASP A 44 1.48 -6.45 -2.70
C ASP A 44 0.36 -6.76 -1.70
N GLY A 45 0.05 -8.04 -1.45
CA GLY A 45 -0.85 -8.46 -0.39
C GLY A 45 -0.30 -8.12 1.00
N LEU A 46 0.99 -8.36 1.24
CA LEU A 46 1.65 -8.05 2.51
C LEU A 46 1.62 -6.55 2.82
N LYS A 47 1.77 -5.67 1.81
CA LYS A 47 1.61 -4.21 2.00
C LYS A 47 0.24 -3.84 2.55
N ILE A 48 -0.83 -4.52 2.12
CA ILE A 48 -2.19 -4.26 2.64
C ILE A 48 -2.27 -4.65 4.11
N VAL A 49 -1.75 -5.84 4.45
CA VAL A 49 -1.71 -6.32 5.84
C VAL A 49 -0.86 -5.39 6.71
N LEU A 50 0.33 -5.02 6.24
CA LEU A 50 1.21 -4.05 6.90
C LEU A 50 0.55 -2.71 7.09
N TYR A 51 -0.16 -2.19 6.08
CA TYR A 51 -0.89 -0.95 6.20
C TYR A 51 -1.96 -1.05 7.29
N PHE A 52 -2.74 -2.13 7.31
CA PHE A 52 -3.76 -2.35 8.33
C PHE A 52 -3.16 -2.46 9.73
N VAL A 53 -2.08 -3.22 9.89
CA VAL A 53 -1.36 -3.35 11.17
C VAL A 53 -0.76 -2.02 11.59
N HIS A 54 -0.15 -1.28 10.67
CA HIS A 54 0.41 0.03 10.90
C HIS A 54 -0.68 1.01 11.37
N GLU A 55 -1.82 1.06 10.70
CA GLU A 55 -2.96 1.88 11.12
C GLU A 55 -3.50 1.47 12.50
N ARG A 56 -3.54 0.16 12.80
CA ARG A 56 -3.94 -0.37 14.11
C ARG A 56 -2.98 0.05 15.23
N ILE A 57 -1.68 -0.03 14.98
CA ILE A 57 -0.63 0.40 15.90
C ILE A 57 -0.72 1.92 16.07
N TRP A 58 -0.83 2.67 14.98
CA TRP A 58 -0.94 4.12 14.98
C TRP A 58 -2.18 4.60 15.76
N ASN A 59 -3.32 3.94 15.61
CA ASN A 59 -4.53 4.24 16.39
C ASN A 59 -4.37 3.99 17.90
N ARG A 60 -3.46 3.09 18.29
CA ARG A 60 -3.09 2.88 19.70
C ARG A 60 -2.07 3.90 20.19
N VAL A 61 -1.19 4.37 19.32
CA VAL A 61 -0.22 5.41 19.62
C VAL A 61 -0.95 6.76 19.68
N GLY A 62 -1.18 7.29 20.88
CA GLY A 62 -1.87 8.57 21.11
C GLY A 62 -1.10 9.82 20.66
N PHE A 63 -0.27 9.73 19.63
CA PHE A 63 0.55 10.84 19.14
C PHE A 63 -0.34 11.86 18.40
N GLY A 64 -0.51 13.05 18.97
CA GLY A 64 -1.25 14.15 18.35
C GLY A 64 -2.77 14.20 18.61
N ARG A 65 -3.31 13.39 19.54
CA ARG A 65 -4.69 13.57 20.00
C ARG A 65 -4.83 14.93 20.71
N ARG A 66 -5.31 15.96 20.00
CA ARG A 66 -5.84 17.17 20.64
C ARG A 66 -7.14 16.78 21.34
N LYS A 67 -7.24 17.08 22.64
CA LYS A 67 -8.49 16.93 23.40
C LYS A 67 -9.63 17.58 22.59
N PRO A 68 -10.80 16.94 22.45
CA PRO A 68 -11.96 17.61 21.85
C PRO A 68 -12.21 18.89 22.67
N PRO A 69 -12.55 20.02 22.02
CA PRO A 69 -12.90 21.23 22.75
C PRO A 69 -14.05 20.89 23.69
N GLU A 70 -13.84 21.12 24.98
CA GLU A 70 -14.83 20.93 26.01
C GLU A 70 -16.03 21.82 25.65
N TYR A 71 -17.14 21.20 25.25
CA TYR A 71 -18.37 21.91 24.93
C TYR A 71 -18.88 22.50 26.25
N GLN A 72 -18.51 23.75 26.53
CA GLN A 72 -19.15 24.54 27.57
C GLN A 72 -20.52 24.95 27.05
N ILE A 73 -21.53 24.39 27.72
CA ILE A 73 -22.97 24.59 27.54
C ILE A 73 -23.35 26.04 27.80
#